data_AF-A0A7S2QGX5-F1
#
_entry.id   AF-A0A7S2QGX5-F1
#
_cell.length_a   1.000
_cell.length_b   1.000
_cell.length_c   1.000
_cell.angle_alpha   90.00
_cell.angle_beta   90.00
_cell.angle_gamma   90.00
#
_symmetry.space_group_name_H-M   'P 1'
#
loop_
_entity.id
_entity.type
_entity.pdbx_description
1 polymer ?
#
loop_
_entity_poly.entity_id
_entity_poly.type
_entity_poly.pdbx_seq_one_letter_code
_entity_poly.pdbx_strand_id
1 'polypeptide(L)'
;SFLFAEYTYMAVYIVLFSMVLIGFTGVPTTIAFVVGAITSILCGWIGMRIAVYTNVRTTHQCWRDLKSGFDVAIQGGCVMGLSLVSIGVLALWALVEAFKAHFHFESPEVM
;
A
#
# COMPACT_ATOMS: atom_id res chain seq x y z
N SER A 1 -14.58 7.65 -9.62
CA SER A 1 -15.81 7.71 -8.80
C SER A 1 -15.77 6.63 -7.72
N PHE A 2 -15.61 5.35 -8.07
CA PHE A 2 -15.58 4.24 -7.11
C PHE A 2 -14.54 4.36 -5.99
N LEU A 3 -13.24 4.55 -6.29
CA LEU A 3 -12.21 4.63 -5.24
C LEU A 3 -12.45 5.73 -4.21
N PHE A 4 -12.99 6.88 -4.64
CA PHE A 4 -13.27 7.97 -3.70
C PHE A 4 -14.38 7.59 -2.72
N ALA A 5 -15.40 6.85 -3.19
CA ALA A 5 -16.43 6.32 -2.32
C ALA A 5 -15.85 5.28 -1.35
N GLU A 6 -15.10 4.30 -1.87
CA GLU A 6 -14.44 3.26 -1.04
C GLU A 6 -13.52 3.87 0.02
N TYR A 7 -12.71 4.85 -0.37
CA TYR A 7 -11.76 5.53 0.53
C TYR A 7 -12.46 6.38 1.58
N THR A 8 -13.66 6.89 1.28
CA THR A 8 -14.47 7.58 2.29
C THR A 8 -14.91 6.60 3.38
N TYR A 9 -15.39 5.41 3.01
CA TYR A 9 -15.76 4.38 4.00
C TYR A 9 -14.54 3.85 4.77
N MET A 10 -13.41 3.63 4.09
CA MET A 10 -12.16 3.23 4.74
C MET A 10 -11.64 4.29 5.72
N ALA A 11 -11.74 5.58 5.38
CA ALA A 11 -11.33 6.66 6.26
C ALA A 11 -12.15 6.68 7.56
N VAL A 12 -13.47 6.48 7.48
CA VAL A 12 -14.33 6.34 8.67
C VAL A 12 -13.91 5.15 9.52
N TYR A 13 -13.66 4.00 8.90
CA TYR A 13 -13.19 2.80 9.59
C TYR A 13 -11.86 3.03 10.31
N ILE A 14 -10.88 3.65 9.64
CA ILE A 14 -9.55 3.93 10.20
C ILE A 14 -9.68 4.81 11.44
N VAL A 15 -10.46 5.89 11.38
CA VAL A 15 -10.65 6.80 12.53
C VAL A 15 -11.30 6.09 13.70
N LEU A 16 -12.38 5.34 13.46
CA LEU A 16 -13.09 4.60 14.52
C LEU A 16 -12.19 3.55 15.17
N PHE A 17 -11.47 2.77 14.35
CA PHE A 17 -10.59 1.71 14.85
C PHE A 17 -9.37 2.27 15.58
N SER A 18 -8.80 3.40 15.12
CA SER A 18 -7.73 4.09 15.83
C SER A 18 -8.15 4.56 17.23
N MET A 19 -9.38 5.05 17.41
CA MET A 19 -9.89 5.41 18.75
C MET A 19 -9.95 4.20 19.69
N VAL A 20 -10.36 3.04 19.18
CA VAL A 20 -10.39 1.79 19.96
C VAL A 20 -8.97 1.36 20.33
N LEU A 21 -8.02 1.40 19.39
CA LEU A 21 -6.64 0.97 19.63
C LEU A 21 -5.92 1.79 20.71
N ILE A 22 -6.23 3.09 20.81
CA ILE A 22 -5.70 3.97 21.87
C ILE A 22 -6.11 3.45 23.25
N GLY A 23 -7.35 2.96 23.40
CA GLY A 23 -7.89 2.48 24.67
C GLY A 23 -7.33 1.13 25.13
N PHE A 24 -6.94 0.24 24.21
CA PHE A 24 -6.55 -1.15 24.54
C PHE A 24 -5.05 -1.44 24.41
N THR A 25 -4.37 -0.83 23.44
CA THR A 25 -3.00 -1.20 23.04
C THR A 25 -1.99 -0.07 23.24
N GLY A 26 -2.46 1.17 23.30
CA GLY A 26 -1.62 2.35 23.49
C GLY A 26 -1.28 3.11 22.20
N VAL A 27 -0.64 4.26 22.40
CA VAL A 27 -0.28 5.24 21.36
C VAL A 27 0.67 4.69 20.28
N PRO A 28 1.77 3.96 20.58
CA PRO A 28 2.71 3.53 19.54
C PRO A 28 2.05 2.61 18.50
N THR A 29 1.29 1.61 18.93
CA THR A 29 0.57 0.69 18.02
C THR A 29 -0.44 1.44 17.15
N THR A 30 -1.11 2.45 17.69
CA THR A 30 -2.07 3.28 16.94
C THR A 30 -1.37 4.09 15.84
N ILE A 31 -0.21 4.68 16.14
CA ILE A 31 0.58 5.40 15.13
C ILE A 31 1.00 4.45 14.01
N ALA A 32 1.47 3.25 14.35
CA ALA A 32 1.86 2.27 13.35
C ALA A 32 0.68 1.85 12.45
N PHE A 33 -0.51 1.67 13.03
CA PHE A 33 -1.73 1.38 12.29
C PHE A 33 -2.10 2.51 11.32
N VAL A 34 -2.08 3.77 11.75
CA VAL A 34 -2.45 4.91 10.90
C VAL A 34 -1.48 5.09 9.74
N VAL A 35 -0.17 4.99 10.01
CA VAL A 35 0.86 5.09 8.96
C VAL A 35 0.71 3.95 7.93
N GLY A 36 0.47 2.72 8.40
CA GLY A 36 0.20 1.58 7.52
C GLY A 36 -1.07 1.77 6.68
N ALA A 37 -2.13 2.28 7.29
CA ALA A 37 -3.40 2.51 6.62
C ALA A 37 -3.28 3.58 5.51
N ILE A 38 -2.60 4.70 5.78
CA ILE A 38 -2.34 5.74 4.76
C ILE A 38 -1.50 5.17 3.61
N THR A 39 -0.43 4.44 3.94
CA THR A 39 0.44 3.82 2.92
C THR A 39 -0.34 2.82 2.06
N SER A 40 -1.24 2.04 2.65
CA SER A 40 -2.11 1.10 1.93
C SER A 40 -3.05 1.80 0.94
N ILE A 41 -3.71 2.88 1.37
CA ILE A 41 -4.60 3.69 0.51
C ILE A 41 -3.84 4.28 -0.67
N LEU A 42 -2.61 4.78 -0.44
CA LEU A 42 -1.74 5.31 -1.49
C LEU A 42 -1.35 4.22 -2.49
N CYS A 43 -0.93 3.04 -2.01
CA CYS A 43 -0.61 1.89 -2.85
C CYS A 43 -1.80 1.43 -3.70
N GLY A 44 -2.99 1.36 -3.11
CA GLY A 44 -4.23 1.01 -3.83
C GLY A 44 -4.56 2.00 -4.95
N TRP A 45 -4.30 3.30 -4.72
CA TRP A 45 -4.59 4.34 -5.71
C TRP A 45 -3.62 4.27 -6.89
N ILE A 46 -2.33 4.10 -6.61
CA ILE A 46 -1.27 3.94 -7.62
C ILE A 46 -1.53 2.67 -8.45
N GLY A 47 -1.80 1.54 -7.78
CA GLY A 47 -2.06 0.26 -8.45
C GLY A 47 -3.25 0.31 -9.39
N MET A 48 -4.37 0.89 -8.93
CA MET A 48 -5.57 1.06 -9.75
C MET A 48 -5.33 1.96 -10.96
N ARG A 49 -4.55 3.05 -10.82
CA ARG A 49 -4.20 3.92 -11.96
C ARG A 49 -3.39 3.16 -13.03
N ILE A 50 -2.39 2.37 -12.61
CA ILE A 50 -1.59 1.56 -13.52
C ILE A 50 -2.44 0.48 -14.20
N ALA A 51 -3.33 -0.19 -13.44
CA ALA A 51 -4.22 -1.22 -13.97
C ALA A 51 -5.16 -0.67 -15.06
N VAL A 52 -5.86 0.43 -14.78
CA VAL A 52 -6.80 1.04 -15.75
C VAL A 52 -6.06 1.49 -17.02
N TYR A 53 -4.87 2.06 -16.85
CA TYR A 53 -4.04 2.49 -17.98
C TYR A 53 -3.54 1.32 -18.84
N THR A 54 -3.15 0.22 -18.19
CA THR A 54 -2.63 -0.97 -18.86
C THR A 54 -3.74 -1.71 -19.59
N ASN A 55 -4.94 -1.82 -19.00
CA ASN A 55 -6.08 -2.54 -19.60
C ASN A 55 -6.41 -2.05 -21.01
N VAL A 56 -6.51 -0.73 -21.21
CA VAL A 56 -6.83 -0.15 -22.53
C VAL A 56 -5.70 -0.44 -23.55
N ARG A 57 -4.44 -0.38 -23.11
CA ARG A 57 -3.26 -0.64 -23.95
C ARG A 57 -3.16 -2.11 -24.34
N THR A 58 -3.41 -3.02 -23.40
CA THR A 58 -3.45 -4.47 -23.64
C THR A 58 -4.52 -4.79 -24.67
N THR A 59 -5.75 -4.31 -24.49
CA THR A 59 -6.82 -4.55 -25.47
C THR A 59 -6.45 -4.03 -26.85
N HIS A 60 -5.91 -2.81 -26.95
CA HIS A 60 -5.48 -2.24 -28.23
C HIS A 60 -4.37 -3.06 -28.91
N GLN A 61 -3.44 -3.65 -28.16
CA GLN A 61 -2.38 -4.48 -28.74
C GLN A 61 -2.86 -5.88 -29.14
N CYS A 62 -3.83 -6.45 -28.42
CA CYS A 62 -4.45 -7.73 -28.79
C CYS A 62 -5.16 -7.68 -30.16
N TRP A 63 -5.57 -6.49 -30.64
CA TRP A 63 -6.09 -6.33 -32.00
C TRP A 63 -5.06 -6.62 -33.09
N ARG A 64 -3.76 -6.48 -32.79
CA ARG A 64 -2.67 -6.73 -33.75
C ARG A 64 -2.12 -8.13 -33.61
N ASP A 65 -1.78 -8.52 -32.38
CA ASP A 65 -1.25 -9.84 -32.06
C ASP A 65 -1.43 -10.16 -30.58
N LEU A 66 -1.72 -11.43 -30.27
CA LEU A 66 -1.95 -11.88 -28.89
C LEU A 66 -0.67 -11.77 -28.06
N LYS A 67 0.48 -12.11 -28.65
CA LYS A 67 1.77 -12.07 -27.95
C LYS A 67 2.13 -10.66 -27.51
N SER A 68 1.92 -9.67 -28.38
CA SER A 68 2.16 -8.26 -28.06
C SER A 68 1.28 -7.78 -26.90
N GLY A 69 -0.02 -8.11 -26.93
CA GLY A 69 -0.94 -7.76 -25.84
C GLY A 69 -0.56 -8.41 -24.50
N PHE A 70 -0.14 -9.68 -24.53
CA PHE A 70 0.35 -10.39 -23.36
C PHE A 70 1.61 -9.76 -22.78
N ASP A 71 2.58 -9.38 -23.62
CA ASP A 71 3.82 -8.72 -23.19
C ASP A 71 3.52 -7.39 -22.45
N VAL A 72 2.55 -6.61 -22.92
CA VAL A 72 2.11 -5.37 -22.23
C VAL A 72 1.38 -5.65 -20.92
N ALA A 73 0.54 -6.69 -20.86
CA ALA A 73 -0.15 -7.06 -19.64
C ALA A 73 0.83 -7.46 -18.53
N ILE A 74 1.86 -8.27 -18.87
CA ILE A 74 2.91 -8.66 -17.94
C ILE A 74 3.73 -7.45 -17.49
N GLN A 75 4.15 -6.58 -18.42
CA GLN A 75 4.91 -5.38 -18.07
C GLN A 75 4.13 -4.46 -17.12
N GLY A 76 2.84 -4.22 -17.38
CA GLY A 76 1.99 -3.43 -16.49
C GLY A 76 1.81 -4.08 -15.12
N GLY A 77 1.67 -5.41 -15.07
CA GLY A 77 1.63 -6.18 -13.83
C GLY A 77 2.93 -6.07 -13.02
N CYS A 78 4.09 -6.19 -13.68
CA CYS A 78 5.41 -6.03 -13.06
C CYS A 78 5.59 -4.62 -12.47
N VAL A 79 5.20 -3.57 -13.19
CA VAL A 79 5.31 -2.18 -12.70
C VAL A 79 4.42 -1.96 -11.48
N MET A 80 3.18 -2.46 -11.51
CA MET A 80 2.30 -2.43 -10.35
C MET A 80 2.92 -3.17 -9.17
N GLY A 81 3.38 -4.41 -9.35
CA GLY A 81 3.97 -5.21 -8.27
C GLY A 81 5.22 -4.59 -7.65
N LEU A 82 6.20 -4.22 -8.47
CA LEU A 82 7.49 -3.69 -8.00
C LEU A 82 7.31 -2.36 -7.27
N SER A 83 6.49 -1.45 -7.79
CA SER A 83 6.26 -0.15 -7.15
C SER A 83 5.58 -0.29 -5.77
N LEU A 84 4.57 -1.15 -5.65
CA LEU A 84 3.87 -1.37 -4.38
C LEU A 84 4.78 -2.04 -3.34
N VAL A 85 5.59 -3.03 -3.74
CA VAL A 85 6.55 -3.69 -2.84
C VAL A 85 7.60 -2.69 -2.35
N SER A 86 8.17 -1.86 -3.24
CA SER A 86 9.15 -0.85 -2.85
C SER A 86 8.58 0.16 -1.85
N ILE A 87 7.37 0.66 -2.07
CA ILE A 87 6.72 1.60 -1.15
C ILE A 87 6.45 0.93 0.21
N GLY A 88 5.94 -0.31 0.21
CA GLY A 88 5.64 -1.05 1.44
C GLY A 88 6.87 -1.33 2.29
N VAL A 89 7.97 -1.78 1.66
CA VAL A 89 9.24 -2.05 2.35
C VAL A 89 9.86 -0.77 2.89
N LEU A 90 9.85 0.32 2.11
CA LEU A 90 10.38 1.61 2.55
C LEU A 90 9.59 2.18 3.73
N ALA A 91 8.25 2.11 3.68
CA ALA A 91 7.40 2.56 4.77
C ALA A 91 7.63 1.74 6.05
N LEU A 92 7.77 0.41 5.92
CA LEU A 92 8.07 -0.46 7.05
C LEU A 92 9.44 -0.14 7.66
N TRP A 93 10.47 0.00 6.83
CA TRP A 93 11.82 0.35 7.28
C TRP A 93 11.84 1.70 8.03
N ALA A 94 11.21 2.72 7.44
CA ALA A 94 11.11 4.04 8.06
C ALA A 94 10.37 4.00 9.41
N LEU A 95 9.31 3.21 9.50
CA LEU A 95 8.53 3.04 10.72
C LEU A 95 9.32 2.31 11.80
N VAL A 96 10.06 1.25 11.46
CA VAL A 96 10.91 0.54 12.42
C VAL A 96 12.01 1.44 12.96
N GLU A 97 12.70 2.20 12.11
CA GLU A 97 13.75 3.13 12.56
C GLU A 97 13.20 4.26 13.42
N ALA A 98 12.03 4.82 13.06
CA ALA A 98 11.36 5.83 13.89
C ALA A 98 10.96 5.30 15.28
N PHE A 99 10.50 4.04 15.34
CA PHE A 99 10.13 3.41 16.60
C PHE A 99 11.34 3.10 17.46
N LYS A 100 12.44 2.62 16.88
CA LYS A 100 13.72 2.40 17.58
C LYS A 100 14.30 3.70 18.17
N ALA A 101 14.13 4.83 17.47
CA ALA A 101 14.62 6.12 17.94
C ALA A 101 13.81 6.70 19.12
N HIS A 102 12.49 6.49 19.15
CA HIS A 102 11.61 7.07 20.17
C HIS A 102 11.32 6.15 21.35
N PHE A 103 11.24 4.84 21.10
CA PHE A 103 11.11 3.82 22.12
C PHE A 103 12.42 3.06 22.06
N HIS A 104 13.27 3.20 23.09
CA HIS A 104 14.47 2.37 23.23
C HIS A 104 14.03 0.92 23.36
N PHE A 105 13.71 0.28 22.23
CA PHE A 105 13.61 -1.15 22.11
C PHE A 105 15.04 -1.63 22.25
N GLU A 106 15.42 -1.96 23.48
CA GLU A 106 16.58 -2.79 23.75
C GLU A 106 16.43 -4.02 22.85
N SER A 107 17.27 -4.08 21.83
CA SER A 107 17.46 -5.29 21.06
C SER A 107 17.70 -6.41 22.07
N PRO A 108 17.00 -7.55 21.99
CA PRO A 108 17.57 -8.77 22.51
C PRO A 108 18.83 -9.02 21.66
N GLU A 109 19.95 -8.42 22.07
CA GLU A 109 21.25 -8.85 21.63
C GLU A 109 21.32 -10.34 21.99
N VAL A 110 21.58 -11.17 20.98
CA VAL A 110 21.96 -12.58 21.08
C VAL A 110 21.05 -13.51 21.91
N MET A 111 20.18 -14.24 21.21
CA MET A 111 20.15 -15.71 21.35
C MET A 111 20.56 -16.34 20.02
#